data_AF-A0AAU7DWQ1-F1
#
_entry.id   AF-A0AAU7DWQ1-F1
#
_cell.length_a   1.000
_cell.length_b   1.000
_cell.length_c   1.000
_cell.angle_alpha   90.00
_cell.angle_beta   90.00
_cell.angle_gamma   90.00
#
_symmetry.space_group_name_H-M   'P 1'
#
loop_
_entity.id
_entity.type
_entity.pdbx_description
1 polymer ?
#
loop_
_entity_poly.entity_id
_entity_poly.type
_entity_poly.pdbx_seq_one_letter_code
_entity_poly.pdbx_strand_id
1 'polypeptide(L)'
;MGTWDATPFGNDNAADFAFEFDDAHTIAQIASVLEAALDTVLDEPGEIEAPDGEIAIAAAALVVAWEFPDAADAGYAQSLDPWPRVARPLPEHLSLKAAEVLDRMQEAEENELVELWRETESYSEFVAELTSLRSYFP
;
A
#
# COMPACT_ATOMS: atom_id res chain seq x y z
N MET A 1 -8.81 18.43 -3.51
CA MET A 1 -8.20 17.11 -3.69
C MET A 1 -8.57 16.34 -2.44
N GLY A 2 -9.22 15.20 -2.63
CA GLY A 2 -10.21 14.53 -1.77
C GLY A 2 -9.74 14.16 -0.37
N THR A 3 -10.75 13.82 0.42
CA THR A 3 -10.79 13.66 1.87
C THR A 3 -9.67 12.75 2.41
N TRP A 4 -8.55 13.34 2.83
CA TRP A 4 -7.45 12.66 3.52
C TRP A 4 -7.95 11.91 4.75
N ASP A 5 -7.76 10.60 4.75
CA ASP A 5 -7.81 9.74 5.93
C ASP A 5 -6.46 9.03 6.06
N ALA A 6 -6.04 8.69 7.29
CA ALA A 6 -4.76 8.00 7.55
C ALA A 6 -4.77 6.54 7.07
N THR A 7 -5.87 6.10 6.46
CA THR A 7 -6.02 4.78 5.87
C THR A 7 -5.33 4.71 4.51
N PRO A 8 -4.84 3.52 4.09
CA PRO A 8 -4.11 3.34 2.82
C PRO A 8 -4.88 3.75 1.55
N PHE A 9 -6.21 3.86 1.61
CA PHE A 9 -7.07 4.29 0.50
C PHE A 9 -7.73 5.66 0.74
N GLY A 10 -7.30 6.36 1.79
CA GLY A 10 -7.84 7.66 2.18
C GLY A 10 -7.33 8.83 1.33
N ASN A 11 -6.52 8.59 0.29
CA ASN A 11 -5.96 9.64 -0.57
C ASN A 11 -6.34 9.42 -2.05
N ASP A 12 -6.27 10.50 -2.84
CA ASP A 12 -6.69 10.50 -4.25
C ASP A 12 -5.80 9.55 -5.12
N ASN A 13 -4.50 9.43 -4.82
CA ASN A 13 -3.58 8.59 -5.60
C ASN A 13 -3.82 7.10 -5.38
N ALA A 14 -4.13 6.68 -4.15
CA ALA A 14 -4.53 5.33 -3.83
C ALA A 14 -5.89 4.96 -4.45
N ALA A 15 -6.79 5.93 -4.60
CA ALA A 15 -8.04 5.74 -5.32
C ALA A 15 -7.80 5.54 -6.83
N ASP A 16 -6.90 6.32 -7.44
CA ASP A 16 -6.49 6.14 -8.85
C ASP A 16 -5.80 4.78 -9.06
N PHE A 17 -4.91 4.38 -8.16
CA PHE A 17 -4.29 3.05 -8.18
C PHE A 17 -5.32 1.93 -8.01
N ALA A 18 -6.33 2.10 -7.15
CA ALA A 18 -7.40 1.13 -6.98
C ALA A 18 -8.16 0.87 -8.29
N PHE A 19 -8.31 1.88 -9.17
CA PHE A 19 -8.89 1.68 -10.51
C PHE A 19 -7.99 0.85 -11.42
N GLU A 20 -6.68 1.11 -11.46
CA GLU A 20 -5.74 0.29 -12.22
C GLU A 20 -5.75 -1.17 -11.75
N PHE A 21 -5.80 -1.34 -10.43
CA PHE A 21 -5.89 -2.65 -9.81
C PHE A 21 -7.22 -3.36 -10.13
N ASP A 22 -8.35 -2.63 -10.18
CA ASP A 22 -9.68 -3.16 -10.52
C ASP A 22 -9.72 -3.79 -11.93
N ASP A 23 -8.99 -3.20 -12.88
CA ASP A 23 -8.83 -3.65 -14.27
C ASP A 23 -7.98 -4.94 -14.40
N ALA A 24 -7.27 -5.36 -13.34
CA ALA A 24 -6.51 -6.59 -13.32
C ALA A 24 -7.40 -7.81 -12.99
N HIS A 25 -7.44 -8.80 -13.89
CA HIS A 25 -8.37 -9.94 -13.77
C HIS A 25 -7.68 -11.31 -13.68
N THR A 26 -6.37 -11.36 -13.89
CA THR A 26 -5.57 -12.58 -13.77
C THR A 26 -4.51 -12.41 -12.69
N ILE A 27 -4.09 -13.50 -12.03
CA ILE A 27 -2.98 -13.43 -11.05
C ILE A 27 -1.73 -12.78 -11.64
N ALA A 28 -1.43 -13.01 -12.92
CA ALA A 28 -0.27 -12.40 -13.55
C ALA A 28 -0.41 -10.87 -13.68
N GLN A 29 -1.60 -10.37 -14.06
CA GLN A 29 -1.86 -8.93 -14.10
C GLN A 29 -1.86 -8.32 -12.70
N ILE A 30 -2.54 -8.96 -11.74
CA ILE A 30 -2.63 -8.51 -10.35
C ILE A 30 -1.22 -8.43 -9.75
N ALA A 31 -0.42 -9.48 -9.90
CA ALA A 31 0.95 -9.48 -9.41
C ALA A 31 1.79 -8.39 -10.09
N SER A 32 1.63 -8.18 -11.40
CA SER A 32 2.36 -7.13 -12.13
C SER A 32 1.98 -5.73 -11.67
N VAL A 33 0.70 -5.46 -11.40
CA VAL A 33 0.23 -4.14 -10.92
C VAL A 33 0.73 -3.88 -9.49
N LEU A 34 0.62 -4.87 -8.60
CA LEU A 34 1.16 -4.77 -7.25
C LEU A 34 2.68 -4.59 -7.25
N GLU A 35 3.39 -5.36 -8.07
CA GLU A 35 4.85 -5.27 -8.18
C GLU A 35 5.28 -3.89 -8.67
N ALA A 36 4.67 -3.38 -9.74
CA ALA A 36 5.00 -2.05 -10.27
C ALA A 36 4.77 -0.93 -9.23
N ALA A 37 3.69 -1.03 -8.46
CA ALA A 37 3.37 -0.07 -7.40
C ALA A 37 4.30 -0.16 -6.19
N LEU A 38 4.82 -1.35 -5.86
CA LEU A 38 5.83 -1.49 -4.80
C LEU A 38 7.19 -0.98 -5.28
N ASP A 39 7.52 -1.24 -6.54
CA ASP A 39 8.81 -0.88 -7.12
C ASP A 39 8.99 0.65 -7.29
N THR A 40 7.92 1.45 -7.29
CA THR A 40 8.05 2.93 -7.28
C THR A 40 8.86 3.44 -6.09
N VAL A 41 8.73 2.79 -4.92
CA VAL A 41 9.49 3.14 -3.71
C VAL A 41 10.82 2.40 -3.63
N LEU A 42 10.87 1.13 -4.06
CA LEU A 42 12.07 0.30 -3.95
C LEU A 42 13.15 0.69 -4.95
N ASP A 43 12.77 1.09 -6.16
CA ASP A 43 13.70 1.46 -7.22
C ASP A 43 14.07 2.95 -7.19
N GLU A 44 13.45 3.77 -6.33
CA GLU A 44 13.76 5.21 -6.20
C GLU A 44 15.05 5.40 -5.38
N PRO A 45 16.17 5.85 -6.01
CA PRO A 45 17.46 5.98 -5.34
C PRO A 45 17.59 7.26 -4.50
N GLY A 46 16.66 8.20 -4.61
CA GLY A 46 16.66 9.47 -3.89
C GLY A 46 15.38 9.65 -3.07
N GLU A 47 14.83 10.87 -3.16
CA GLU A 47 13.64 11.27 -2.42
C GLU A 47 12.39 10.61 -3.01
N ILE A 48 11.64 9.90 -2.16
CA ILE A 48 10.35 9.32 -2.50
C ILE A 48 9.33 10.47 -2.55
N GLU A 49 8.74 10.68 -3.72
CA GLU A 49 7.64 11.63 -3.88
C GLU A 49 6.37 11.11 -3.17
N ALA A 50 5.59 12.01 -2.60
CA ALA A 50 4.42 11.65 -1.82
C ALA A 50 3.41 10.75 -2.57
N PRO A 51 3.08 11.00 -3.85
CA PRO A 51 2.19 10.13 -4.62
C PRO A 51 2.69 8.69 -4.75
N ASP A 52 3.99 8.50 -4.97
CA ASP A 52 4.59 7.17 -5.13
C ASP A 52 4.56 6.40 -3.82
N GLY A 53 4.85 7.08 -2.70
CA GLY A 53 4.72 6.52 -1.36
C GLY A 53 3.29 6.10 -1.02
N GLU A 54 2.30 6.93 -1.35
CA GLU A 54 0.88 6.63 -1.15
C GLU A 54 0.44 5.37 -1.91
N ILE A 55 0.83 5.26 -3.19
CA ILE A 55 0.54 4.11 -4.05
C ILE A 55 1.20 2.83 -3.52
N ALA A 56 2.47 2.91 -3.12
CA ALA A 56 3.20 1.76 -2.62
C ALA A 56 2.63 1.23 -1.29
N ILE A 57 2.21 2.13 -0.39
CA ILE A 57 1.52 1.74 0.87
C ILE A 57 0.17 1.07 0.56
N ALA A 58 -0.61 1.62 -0.39
CA ALA A 58 -1.85 1.00 -0.82
C ALA A 58 -1.63 -0.40 -1.41
N ALA A 59 -0.60 -0.58 -2.24
CA ALA A 59 -0.21 -1.89 -2.78
C ALA A 59 0.18 -2.87 -1.67
N ALA A 60 0.98 -2.45 -0.69
CA ALA A 60 1.34 -3.28 0.46
C ALA A 60 0.10 -3.70 1.28
N ALA A 61 -0.85 -2.79 1.49
CA ALA A 61 -2.12 -3.10 2.15
C ALA A 61 -2.97 -4.12 1.36
N LEU A 62 -2.97 -4.06 0.02
CA LEU A 62 -3.62 -5.07 -0.82
C LEU A 62 -2.94 -6.44 -0.71
N VAL A 63 -1.62 -6.50 -0.61
CA VAL A 63 -0.89 -7.76 -0.37
C VAL A 63 -1.31 -8.36 0.97
N VAL A 64 -1.38 -7.56 2.05
CA VAL A 64 -1.91 -8.00 3.35
C VAL A 64 -3.34 -8.52 3.22
N ALA A 65 -4.23 -7.76 2.60
CA ALA A 65 -5.64 -8.14 2.44
C ALA A 65 -5.82 -9.40 1.57
N TRP A 66 -4.87 -9.69 0.68
CA TRP A 66 -4.88 -10.90 -0.15
C TRP A 66 -4.44 -12.13 0.64
N GLU A 67 -3.36 -12.02 1.42
CA GLU A 67 -2.78 -13.14 2.17
C GLU A 67 -3.49 -13.43 3.48
N PHE A 68 -4.06 -12.39 4.09
CA PHE A 68 -4.76 -12.43 5.36
C PHE A 68 -6.19 -11.88 5.18
N PRO A 69 -7.13 -12.65 4.59
CA PRO A 69 -8.51 -12.19 4.37
C PRO A 69 -9.23 -11.78 5.66
N ASP A 70 -8.87 -12.36 6.81
CA ASP A 70 -9.41 -11.97 8.11
C ASP A 70 -8.95 -10.56 8.54
N ALA A 71 -7.87 -10.03 7.96
CA ALA A 71 -7.42 -8.65 8.12
C ALA A 71 -8.18 -7.67 7.22
N ALA A 72 -8.84 -8.16 6.15
CA ALA A 72 -9.60 -7.34 5.21
C ALA A 72 -10.88 -6.73 5.82
N ASP A 73 -11.40 -7.33 6.91
CA ASP A 73 -12.51 -6.79 7.70
C ASP A 73 -12.17 -5.45 8.38
N ALA A 74 -10.88 -5.06 8.43
CA ALA A 74 -10.41 -3.79 8.98
C ALA A 74 -10.55 -2.59 8.02
N GLY A 75 -11.14 -2.76 6.82
CA GLY A 75 -11.48 -1.64 5.92
C GLY A 75 -10.64 -1.53 4.65
N TYR A 76 -9.58 -2.31 4.51
CA TYR A 76 -8.66 -2.23 3.36
C TYR A 76 -9.26 -2.73 2.04
N ALA A 77 -10.18 -3.71 2.08
CA ALA A 77 -10.75 -4.31 0.87
C ALA A 77 -12.24 -3.98 0.65
N GLN A 78 -12.86 -3.21 1.55
CA GLN A 78 -14.31 -2.95 1.50
C GLN A 78 -14.73 -2.17 0.23
N SER A 79 -13.80 -1.47 -0.42
CA SER A 79 -14.02 -0.77 -1.69
C SER A 79 -13.82 -1.63 -2.95
N LEU A 80 -13.32 -2.87 -2.84
CA LEU A 80 -12.83 -3.67 -3.98
C LEU A 80 -13.63 -4.96 -4.27
N ASP A 81 -14.86 -5.07 -3.77
CA ASP A 81 -15.71 -6.26 -3.84
C ASP A 81 -16.15 -6.58 -5.29
N PRO A 82 -16.01 -7.83 -5.80
CA PRO A 82 -15.64 -9.07 -5.08
C PRO A 82 -14.14 -9.25 -4.81
N TRP A 83 -13.78 -9.49 -3.54
CA TRP A 83 -12.40 -9.73 -3.08
C TRP A 83 -12.22 -11.09 -2.36
N PRO A 84 -11.10 -11.81 -2.54
CA PRO A 84 -10.14 -11.69 -3.64
C PRO A 84 -10.76 -12.17 -4.96
N ARG A 85 -10.42 -11.50 -6.07
CA ARG A 85 -11.02 -11.72 -7.40
C ARG A 85 -10.74 -13.11 -7.98
N VAL A 86 -9.67 -13.76 -7.51
CA VAL A 86 -9.24 -15.08 -7.92
C VAL A 86 -8.73 -15.86 -6.70
N ALA A 87 -9.13 -17.13 -6.58
CA ALA A 87 -8.75 -18.01 -5.47
C ALA A 87 -7.33 -18.60 -5.65
N ARG A 88 -6.33 -17.76 -5.91
CA ARG A 88 -4.94 -18.17 -6.10
C ARG A 88 -4.01 -17.31 -5.24
N PRO A 89 -2.93 -17.88 -4.69
CA PRO A 89 -1.96 -17.12 -3.91
C PRO A 89 -1.20 -16.13 -4.82
N LEU A 90 -0.79 -15.02 -4.23
CA LEU A 90 0.20 -14.13 -4.84
C LEU A 90 1.59 -14.78 -4.85
N PRO A 91 2.49 -14.36 -5.75
CA PRO A 91 3.90 -14.71 -5.65
C PRO A 91 4.52 -14.26 -4.31
N GLU A 92 5.26 -15.14 -3.65
CA GLU A 92 5.88 -14.91 -2.33
C GLU A 92 6.81 -13.67 -2.28
N HIS A 93 7.40 -13.29 -3.40
CA HIS A 93 8.26 -12.10 -3.44
C HIS A 93 7.50 -10.79 -3.22
N LEU A 94 6.18 -10.75 -3.46
CA LEU A 94 5.39 -9.54 -3.23
C LEU A 94 5.26 -9.22 -1.74
N SER A 95 5.15 -10.23 -0.87
CA SER A 95 5.13 -10.02 0.58
C SER A 95 6.48 -9.50 1.09
N LEU A 96 7.59 -9.96 0.50
CA LEU A 96 8.92 -9.43 0.81
C LEU A 96 9.08 -7.97 0.36
N LYS A 97 8.65 -7.65 -0.87
CA LYS A 97 8.66 -6.27 -1.37
C LYS A 97 7.77 -5.35 -0.54
N ALA A 98 6.56 -5.80 -0.18
CA ALA A 98 5.65 -5.04 0.67
C ALA A 98 6.24 -4.74 2.05
N ALA A 99 6.92 -5.72 2.66
CA ALA A 99 7.65 -5.51 3.91
C ALA A 99 8.74 -4.43 3.77
N GLU A 100 9.55 -4.53 2.71
CA GLU A 100 10.64 -3.59 2.44
C GLU A 100 10.13 -2.17 2.15
N VAL A 101 9.05 -2.03 1.39
CA VAL A 101 8.35 -0.76 1.19
C VAL A 101 7.90 -0.16 2.52
N LEU A 102 7.24 -0.95 3.38
CA LEU A 102 6.76 -0.44 4.67
C LEU A 102 7.90 -0.08 5.62
N ASP A 103 9.03 -0.79 5.57
CA ASP A 103 10.25 -0.42 6.30
C ASP A 103 10.81 0.91 5.78
N ARG A 104 10.93 1.07 4.45
CA ARG A 104 11.39 2.31 3.80
C ARG A 104 10.44 3.49 4.03
N MET A 105 9.13 3.27 4.06
CA MET A 105 8.11 4.31 4.30
C MET A 105 8.01 4.75 5.76
N GLN A 106 8.65 4.05 6.70
CA GLN A 106 8.81 4.51 8.08
C GLN A 106 10.03 5.42 8.26
N GLU A 107 10.96 5.41 7.30
CA GLU A 107 12.11 6.31 7.27
C GLU A 107 11.65 7.68 6.78
N ALA A 108 12.11 8.72 7.45
CA ALA A 108 11.72 10.09 7.14
C ALA A 108 12.77 10.89 6.37
N GLU A 109 13.94 10.30 6.19
CA GLU A 109 14.97 10.86 5.31
C GLU A 109 14.58 10.48 3.89
N GLU A 110 14.65 11.45 2.96
CA GLU A 110 14.35 11.21 1.54
C GLU A 110 12.93 10.65 1.32
N ASN A 111 11.94 11.13 2.08
CA ASN A 111 10.56 10.68 1.99
C ASN A 111 9.57 11.84 2.20
N GLU A 112 9.12 12.43 1.08
CA GLU A 112 8.22 13.58 1.07
C GLU A 112 6.90 13.27 1.82
N LEU A 113 6.34 12.06 1.66
CA LEU A 113 5.09 11.69 2.33
C LEU A 113 5.22 11.74 3.85
N VAL A 114 6.30 11.19 4.40
CA VAL A 114 6.54 11.19 5.84
C VAL A 114 6.77 12.61 6.37
N GLU A 115 7.46 13.45 5.61
CA GLU A 115 7.62 14.87 5.94
C GLU A 115 6.28 15.60 6.01
N LEU A 116 5.40 15.40 5.01
CA LEU A 116 4.06 15.98 5.00
C LEU A 116 3.25 15.52 6.21
N TRP A 117 3.26 14.23 6.55
CA TRP A 117 2.52 13.72 7.71
C TRP A 117 3.04 14.28 9.04
N ARG A 118 4.34 14.52 9.19
CA ARG A 118 4.95 15.11 10.39
C ARG A 118 4.44 16.50 10.71
N GLU A 119 3.96 17.24 9.71
CA GLU A 119 3.37 18.56 9.90
C GLU A 119 1.92 18.52 10.39
N THR A 120 1.32 17.32 10.49
CA THR A 120 -0.07 17.11 10.89
C THR A 120 -0.22 16.57 12.31
N GLU A 121 -1.39 16.76 12.93
CA GLU A 121 -1.72 16.16 14.23
C GLU A 121 -1.93 14.64 14.17
N SER A 122 -2.13 14.08 12.97
CA SER A 122 -2.38 12.66 12.72
C SER A 122 -1.11 11.86 12.37
N TYR A 123 0.09 12.43 12.47
CA TYR A 123 1.35 11.71 12.20
C TYR A 123 1.45 10.39 12.97
N SER A 124 1.04 10.37 14.24
CA SER A 124 1.08 9.17 15.06
C SER A 124 0.11 8.08 14.59
N GLU A 125 -1.00 8.46 13.97
CA GLU A 125 -1.97 7.52 13.40
C GLU A 125 -1.40 6.90 12.13
N PHE A 126 -0.80 7.71 11.25
CA PHE A 126 -0.09 7.24 10.06
C PHE A 126 1.03 6.24 10.40
N VAL A 127 1.89 6.55 11.38
CA VAL A 127 2.96 5.62 11.81
C VAL A 127 2.39 4.33 12.41
N ALA A 128 1.32 4.42 13.19
CA ALA A 128 0.66 3.24 13.75
C ALA A 128 0.07 2.34 12.65
N GLU A 129 -0.47 2.94 11.60
CA GLU A 129 -1.00 2.25 10.44
C GLU A 129 0.10 1.48 9.67
N LEU A 130 1.22 2.14 9.35
CA LEU A 130 2.37 1.47 8.72
C LEU A 130 2.91 0.32 9.58
N THR A 131 3.00 0.55 10.90
CA THR A 131 3.46 -0.48 11.84
C THR A 131 2.50 -1.67 11.88
N SER A 132 1.19 -1.41 11.83
CA SER A 132 0.15 -2.44 11.78
C SER A 132 0.30 -3.30 10.52
N LEU A 133 0.39 -2.67 9.34
CA LEU A 133 0.61 -3.35 8.07
C LEU A 133 1.91 -4.18 8.08
N ARG A 134 3.00 -3.60 8.59
CA ARG A 134 4.32 -4.27 8.62
C ARG A 134 4.31 -5.54 9.47
N SER A 135 3.45 -5.61 10.48
CA SER A 135 3.33 -6.76 11.40
C SER A 135 2.79 -8.04 10.75
N TYR A 136 2.18 -7.93 9.56
CA TYR A 136 1.71 -9.08 8.78
C TYR A 136 2.83 -9.78 8.00
N PHE A 137 3.98 -9.12 7.85
CA PHE A 137 5.13 -9.63 7.12
C PHE A 137 6.24 -10.07 8.08
N PRO A 138 7.06 -11.07 7.70
CA PRO A 138 8.19 -11.52 8.51
C PRO A 138 9.31 -10.49 8.69
#